data_AF-A0A0D2EDB0-F1
#
_entry.id   AF-A0A0D2EDB0-F1
#
_cell.length_a   1.000
_cell.length_b   1.000
_cell.length_c   1.000
_cell.angle_alpha   90.00
_cell.angle_beta   90.00
_cell.angle_gamma   90.00
#
_symmetry.space_group_name_H-M   'P 1'
#
loop_
_entity.id
_entity.type
_entity.pdbx_description
1 polymer ?
#
loop_
_entity_poly.entity_id
_entity_poly.type
_entity_poly.pdbx_seq_one_letter_code
_entity_poly.pdbx_strand_id
1 'polypeptide(L)'
;MAQSKLHSSPFAARNSPRSRRLDDSPSRQLQFELERTFSQIQLQEAERQKVYVYQRRQQQEELDARELAQAEVHRAELNLANAQHEVVRLQAEAVLHAYLKKDEEERRRREDERRRLEEEERKRQEEEEARKRAEQERKAREEKERKEREERAKAEAERLAIYEKQKAEAEESRRKEKEATELKQREEKEKVEQEAALKEEEAKKAAAAVAAKAPTPIPPPTSQPTSTSTAAVTTEAIHRSYLLVHKKLKQFRKDFWEKVKKDPNLKPHVGDMRRAMRTSVGQLTDDKVGNKKAHDRVRMTLHKALREIPSPPMPVNDFLPPHLSLNDNGAVTIPSLVLYLLSIFSKAIINAFVGECAVNPKAAEPIGTLVAQIFSMPELQFPRNVQAVNASSTKSQNESLISVLMCKFHASAPILFGIYGPEHTSAGKLRVGWRTDRISDDKKAFVTDDKHYDRQTGLGVGYASIALRNFSRAKISNPWPPTHFWSSLAHIVNTPPSEVQTSHLILLKNMLENNAIDRFVLFFGAAGVAALRQAVVAFPQNLSKELQEKPIAKALALMVAAWKTEKHFRLD
;
A
#
# COMPACT_ATOMS: atom_id res chain seq x y z
N MET A 1 -89.69 -1.38 22.31
CA MET A 1 -90.93 -1.36 23.14
C MET A 1 -91.76 -0.14 22.75
N ALA A 2 -93.09 -0.18 22.93
CA ALA A 2 -94.07 0.92 22.85
C ALA A 2 -93.88 1.98 21.72
N GLN A 3 -94.64 1.96 20.62
CA GLN A 3 -96.03 2.43 20.53
C GLN A 3 -96.34 3.74 21.30
N SER A 4 -96.63 4.80 20.54
CA SER A 4 -97.74 5.72 20.85
C SER A 4 -98.50 6.05 19.57
N LYS A 5 -99.82 5.88 19.60
CA LYS A 5 -100.78 6.33 18.57
C LYS A 5 -101.37 7.66 19.01
N LEU A 6 -102.00 8.37 18.07
CA LEU A 6 -103.33 9.03 18.12
C LEU A 6 -103.42 9.98 16.90
N HIS A 7 -104.26 9.70 15.89
CA HIS A 7 -105.68 10.12 15.82
C HIS A 7 -105.84 11.65 15.92
N SER A 8 -105.97 12.38 14.80
CA SER A 8 -107.15 12.52 13.93
C SER A 8 -108.32 13.30 14.56
N SER A 9 -108.59 14.50 14.03
CA SER A 9 -109.96 14.98 13.75
C SER A 9 -109.92 16.26 12.91
N PRO A 10 -110.71 16.36 11.82
CA PRO A 10 -110.88 17.60 11.05
C PRO A 10 -112.13 18.36 11.51
N PHE A 11 -112.07 19.69 11.61
CA PHE A 11 -113.29 20.51 11.51
C PHE A 11 -113.01 21.88 10.87
N ALA A 12 -113.88 22.26 9.93
CA ALA A 12 -113.75 23.49 9.17
C ALA A 12 -114.20 24.71 9.98
N ALA A 13 -113.39 25.78 9.95
CA ALA A 13 -113.81 27.12 10.34
C ALA A 13 -113.83 28.03 9.11
N ARG A 14 -115.02 28.54 8.79
CA ARG A 14 -115.34 29.45 7.68
C ARG A 14 -114.33 30.60 7.54
N ASN A 15 -113.60 30.65 6.43
CA ASN A 15 -112.87 31.86 6.03
C ASN A 15 -113.86 32.96 5.61
N SER A 16 -114.11 33.91 6.51
CA SER A 16 -114.76 35.18 6.15
C SER A 16 -113.74 36.13 5.50
N PRO A 17 -114.07 36.81 4.40
CA PRO A 17 -113.10 37.63 3.66
C PRO A 17 -112.97 39.03 4.29
N ARG A 18 -112.25 39.12 5.43
CA ARG A 18 -111.92 40.41 6.08
C ARG A 18 -110.48 40.47 6.60
N SER A 19 -109.53 40.56 5.67
CA SER A 19 -108.42 41.52 5.78
C SER A 19 -107.72 41.70 4.42
N ARG A 20 -108.32 42.52 3.54
CA ARG A 20 -107.58 43.26 2.52
C ARG A 20 -107.50 44.71 3.00
N ARG A 21 -106.36 45.36 2.72
CA ARG A 21 -105.96 46.75 3.06
C ARG A 21 -105.10 46.85 4.33
N LEU A 22 -103.80 46.56 4.17
CA LEU A 22 -102.69 47.29 4.81
C LEU A 22 -101.28 46.99 4.20
N ASP A 23 -101.21 46.32 3.03
CA ASP A 23 -99.96 45.88 2.39
C ASP A 23 -99.54 46.68 1.13
N ASP A 24 -100.22 47.81 0.84
CA ASP A 24 -99.83 48.76 -0.21
C ASP A 24 -98.96 49.88 0.36
N SER A 25 -97.81 49.50 0.92
CA SER A 25 -96.69 50.41 1.12
C SER A 25 -95.48 49.85 0.35
N PRO A 26 -94.96 50.56 -0.67
CA PRO A 26 -93.85 50.06 -1.49
C PRO A 26 -92.62 49.66 -0.65
N SER A 27 -92.39 50.34 0.47
CA SER A 27 -91.32 50.02 1.41
C SER A 27 -91.50 48.67 2.12
N ARG A 28 -92.73 48.21 2.40
CA ARG A 28 -92.98 46.89 3.00
C ARG A 28 -92.86 45.76 1.98
N GLN A 29 -93.29 45.97 0.74
CA GLN A 29 -93.08 45.01 -0.34
C GLN A 29 -91.58 44.85 -0.63
N LEU A 30 -90.83 45.95 -0.71
CA LEU A 30 -89.37 45.94 -0.81
C LEU A 30 -88.69 45.24 0.38
N GLN A 31 -89.18 45.45 1.61
CA GLN A 31 -88.66 44.73 2.79
C GLN A 31 -88.86 43.21 2.68
N PHE A 32 -90.03 42.75 2.23
CA PHE A 32 -90.31 41.33 2.05
C PHE A 32 -89.48 40.71 0.91
N GLU A 33 -89.27 41.44 -0.20
CA GLU A 33 -88.38 41.01 -1.28
C GLU A 33 -86.90 40.98 -0.87
N LEU A 34 -86.44 41.96 -0.07
CA LEU A 34 -85.12 41.95 0.56
C LEU A 34 -84.95 40.76 1.51
N GLU A 35 -85.90 40.50 2.40
CA GLU A 35 -85.85 39.38 3.34
C GLU A 35 -85.85 38.02 2.62
N ARG A 36 -86.63 37.89 1.53
CA ARG A 36 -86.64 36.71 0.66
C ARG A 36 -85.30 36.53 -0.08
N THR A 37 -84.72 37.59 -0.61
CA THR A 37 -83.44 37.53 -1.33
C THR A 37 -82.27 37.23 -0.38
N PHE A 38 -82.24 37.84 0.82
CA PHE A 38 -81.27 37.47 1.86
C PHE A 38 -81.41 36.00 2.28
N SER A 39 -82.64 35.50 2.42
CA SER A 39 -82.89 34.07 2.73
C SER A 39 -82.36 33.14 1.63
N GLN A 40 -82.53 33.51 0.35
CA GLN A 40 -81.97 32.76 -0.77
C GLN A 40 -80.43 32.80 -0.80
N ILE A 41 -79.82 33.95 -0.51
CA ILE A 41 -78.36 34.09 -0.41
C ILE A 41 -77.82 33.20 0.72
N GLN A 42 -78.41 33.24 1.92
CA GLN A 42 -78.01 32.38 3.04
C GLN A 42 -78.11 30.89 2.71
N LEU A 43 -79.15 30.48 1.98
CA LEU A 43 -79.33 29.10 1.54
C LEU A 43 -78.25 28.69 0.53
N GLN A 44 -77.96 29.54 -0.47
CA GLN A 44 -76.86 29.32 -1.42
C GLN A 44 -75.49 29.29 -0.74
N GLU A 45 -75.24 30.12 0.28
CA GLU A 45 -73.99 30.07 1.05
C GLU A 45 -73.86 28.78 1.87
N ALA A 46 -74.94 28.31 2.48
CA ALA A 46 -74.96 27.03 3.20
C ALA A 46 -74.73 25.83 2.26
N GLU A 47 -75.28 25.86 1.04
CA GLU A 47 -75.03 24.84 0.01
C GLU A 47 -73.58 24.92 -0.49
N ARG A 48 -73.05 26.12 -0.77
CA ARG A 48 -71.65 26.32 -1.17
C ARG A 48 -70.67 25.80 -0.12
N GLN A 49 -70.95 26.03 1.17
CA GLN A 49 -70.15 25.49 2.28
C GLN A 49 -70.17 23.96 2.31
N LYS A 50 -71.33 23.32 2.13
CA LYS A 50 -71.43 21.85 2.07
C LYS A 50 -70.63 21.27 0.90
N VAL A 51 -70.73 21.87 -0.29
CA VAL A 51 -69.95 21.45 -1.47
C VAL A 51 -68.45 21.59 -1.22
N TYR A 52 -68.00 22.70 -0.62
CA TYR A 52 -66.59 22.92 -0.28
C TYR A 52 -66.06 21.89 0.72
N VAL A 53 -66.82 21.59 1.79
CA VAL A 53 -66.44 20.57 2.78
C VAL A 53 -66.39 19.17 2.14
N TYR A 54 -67.35 18.83 1.28
CA TYR A 54 -67.35 17.57 0.54
C TYR A 54 -66.14 17.45 -0.40
N GLN A 55 -65.85 18.50 -1.18
CA GLN A 55 -64.72 18.52 -2.10
C GLN A 55 -63.38 18.41 -1.36
N ARG A 56 -63.22 19.12 -0.24
CA ARG A 56 -62.03 19.02 0.62
C ARG A 56 -61.85 17.62 1.20
N ARG A 57 -62.95 16.97 1.63
CA ARG A 57 -62.92 15.60 2.13
C ARG A 57 -62.51 14.61 1.05
N GLN A 58 -63.08 14.72 -0.16
CA GLN A 58 -62.72 13.86 -1.29
C GLN A 58 -61.25 14.03 -1.71
N GLN A 59 -60.73 15.26 -1.71
CA GLN A 59 -59.30 15.52 -1.96
C GLN A 59 -58.40 14.88 -0.89
N GLN A 60 -58.81 14.90 0.38
CA GLN A 60 -58.06 14.22 1.45
C GLN A 60 -58.10 12.70 1.26
N GLU A 61 -59.28 12.13 1.02
CA GLU A 61 -59.46 10.69 0.77
C GLU A 61 -58.65 10.20 -0.45
N GLU A 62 -58.51 11.02 -1.50
CA GLU A 62 -57.65 10.72 -2.66
C GLU A 62 -56.15 10.81 -2.35
N LEU A 63 -55.73 11.79 -1.54
CA LEU A 63 -54.33 11.90 -1.10
C LEU A 63 -53.94 10.72 -0.20
N ASP A 64 -54.76 10.42 0.81
CA ASP A 64 -54.56 9.30 1.75
C ASP A 64 -54.47 7.96 0.98
N ALA A 65 -55.32 7.75 -0.04
CA ALA A 65 -55.27 6.57 -0.89
C ALA A 65 -53.98 6.47 -1.72
N ARG A 66 -53.46 7.58 -2.24
CA ARG A 66 -52.19 7.62 -2.97
C ARG A 66 -50.99 7.38 -2.06
N GLU A 67 -50.99 7.95 -0.86
CA GLU A 67 -49.94 7.72 0.14
C GLU A 67 -49.91 6.25 0.58
N LEU A 68 -51.07 5.63 0.82
CA LEU A 68 -51.17 4.22 1.17
C LEU A 68 -50.65 3.31 0.05
N ALA A 69 -51.04 3.57 -1.21
CA ALA A 69 -50.53 2.82 -2.36
C ALA A 69 -49.00 2.95 -2.53
N GLN A 70 -48.43 4.15 -2.31
CA GLN A 70 -46.97 4.34 -2.34
C GLN A 70 -46.27 3.61 -1.17
N ALA A 71 -46.87 3.62 0.02
CA ALA A 71 -46.34 2.90 1.18
C ALA A 71 -46.34 1.38 0.97
N GLU A 72 -47.35 0.83 0.29
CA GLU A 72 -47.39 -0.59 -0.10
C GLU A 72 -46.30 -0.95 -1.10
N VAL A 73 -46.08 -0.13 -2.14
CA VAL A 73 -44.99 -0.34 -3.12
C VAL A 73 -43.62 -0.29 -2.42
N HIS A 74 -43.35 0.74 -1.63
CA HIS A 74 -42.07 0.86 -0.91
C HIS A 74 -41.87 -0.31 0.09
N ARG A 75 -42.94 -0.79 0.74
CA ARG A 75 -42.87 -1.97 1.61
C ARG A 75 -42.57 -3.25 0.83
N ALA A 76 -43.10 -3.40 -0.38
CA ALA A 76 -42.79 -4.52 -1.27
C ALA A 76 -41.31 -4.48 -1.74
N GLU A 77 -40.79 -3.30 -2.09
CA GLU A 77 -39.39 -3.09 -2.46
C GLU A 77 -38.44 -3.42 -1.29
N LEU A 78 -38.74 -2.95 -0.07
CA LEU A 78 -37.98 -3.28 1.13
C LEU A 78 -37.98 -4.80 1.42
N ASN A 79 -39.11 -5.47 1.25
CA ASN A 79 -39.20 -6.92 1.39
C ASN A 79 -38.35 -7.67 0.35
N LEU A 80 -38.35 -7.21 -0.90
CA LEU A 80 -37.52 -7.77 -1.98
C LEU A 80 -36.02 -7.57 -1.69
N ALA A 81 -35.62 -6.38 -1.25
CA ALA A 81 -34.24 -6.06 -0.88
C ALA A 81 -33.76 -6.91 0.31
N ASN A 82 -34.60 -7.09 1.34
CA ASN A 82 -34.30 -7.97 2.47
C ASN A 82 -34.15 -9.44 2.04
N ALA A 83 -35.00 -9.93 1.14
CA ALA A 83 -34.89 -11.29 0.61
C ALA A 83 -33.59 -11.50 -0.19
N GLN A 84 -33.18 -10.51 -1.00
CA GLN A 84 -31.89 -10.56 -1.69
C GLN A 84 -30.71 -10.53 -0.72
N HIS A 85 -30.78 -9.70 0.33
CA HIS A 85 -29.75 -9.62 1.36
C HIS A 85 -29.59 -10.95 2.14
N GLU A 86 -30.69 -11.63 2.45
CA GLU A 86 -30.66 -12.97 3.06
C GLU A 86 -30.00 -14.02 2.14
N VAL A 87 -30.28 -14.01 0.83
CA VAL A 87 -29.60 -14.90 -0.12
C VAL A 87 -28.09 -14.65 -0.14
N VAL A 88 -27.66 -13.38 -0.16
CA VAL A 88 -26.23 -13.01 -0.10
C VAL A 88 -25.60 -13.43 1.22
N ARG A 89 -26.31 -13.27 2.35
CA ARG A 89 -25.85 -13.70 3.69
C ARG A 89 -25.61 -15.20 3.73
N LEU A 90 -26.57 -16.01 3.27
CA LEU A 90 -26.45 -17.47 3.22
C LEU A 90 -25.32 -17.93 2.30
N GLN A 91 -25.09 -17.25 1.17
CA GLN A 91 -23.94 -17.52 0.29
C GLN A 91 -22.61 -17.18 0.98
N ALA A 92 -22.52 -16.07 1.71
CA ALA A 92 -21.33 -15.68 2.47
C ALA A 92 -21.04 -16.67 3.62
N GLU A 93 -22.07 -17.10 4.35
CA GLU A 93 -21.98 -18.12 5.39
C GLU A 93 -21.49 -19.46 4.81
N ALA A 94 -22.02 -19.91 3.67
CA ALA A 94 -21.57 -21.13 2.99
C ALA A 94 -20.09 -21.05 2.54
N VAL A 95 -19.66 -19.91 2.00
CA VAL A 95 -18.26 -19.67 1.61
C VAL A 95 -17.34 -19.66 2.84
N LEU A 96 -17.77 -19.04 3.94
CA LEU A 96 -17.03 -19.03 5.21
C LEU A 96 -16.86 -20.45 5.76
N HIS A 97 -17.93 -21.26 5.81
CA HIS A 97 -17.85 -22.66 6.24
C HIS A 97 -16.92 -23.50 5.35
N ALA A 98 -16.96 -23.29 4.03
CA ALA A 98 -16.04 -23.96 3.10
C ALA A 98 -14.57 -23.53 3.29
N TYR A 99 -14.31 -22.28 3.67
CA TYR A 99 -12.98 -21.79 4.00
C TYR A 99 -12.47 -22.35 5.33
N LEU A 100 -13.29 -22.33 6.39
CA LEU A 100 -12.94 -22.89 7.71
C LEU A 100 -12.59 -24.37 7.61
N LYS A 101 -13.37 -25.16 6.87
CA LYS A 101 -13.08 -26.58 6.65
C LYS A 101 -11.73 -26.80 5.94
N LYS A 102 -11.40 -25.95 4.94
CA LYS A 102 -10.10 -26.01 4.26
C LYS A 102 -8.93 -25.64 5.18
N ASP A 103 -9.08 -24.63 6.04
CA ASP A 103 -8.05 -24.27 7.02
C ASP A 103 -7.84 -25.40 8.04
N GLU A 104 -8.89 -26.05 8.54
CA GLU A 104 -8.77 -27.21 9.42
C GLU A 104 -8.08 -28.40 8.74
N GLU A 105 -8.42 -28.70 7.48
CA GLU A 105 -7.73 -29.74 6.70
C GLU A 105 -6.25 -29.39 6.46
N GLU A 106 -5.92 -28.11 6.21
CA GLU A 106 -4.54 -27.68 6.02
C GLU A 106 -3.74 -27.68 7.33
N ARG A 107 -4.35 -27.28 8.46
CA ARG A 107 -3.73 -27.39 9.79
C ARG A 107 -3.43 -28.83 10.16
N ARG A 108 -4.36 -29.77 9.91
CA ARG A 108 -4.11 -31.22 10.12
C ARG A 108 -2.94 -31.71 9.27
N ARG A 109 -2.88 -31.36 7.98
CA ARG A 109 -1.74 -31.73 7.10
C ARG A 109 -0.41 -31.20 7.63
N ARG A 110 -0.35 -29.94 8.08
CA ARG A 110 0.87 -29.34 8.66
C ARG A 110 1.27 -30.01 9.99
N GLU A 111 0.31 -30.43 10.82
CA GLU A 111 0.58 -31.16 12.06
C GLU A 111 1.09 -32.59 11.79
N ASP A 112 0.51 -33.30 10.82
CA ASP A 112 0.97 -34.63 10.39
C ASP A 112 2.36 -34.56 9.74
N GLU A 113 2.63 -33.55 8.91
CA GLU A 113 3.95 -33.31 8.30
C GLU A 113 5.01 -32.99 9.36
N ARG A 114 4.68 -32.14 10.35
CA ARG A 114 5.58 -31.84 11.47
C ARG A 114 5.88 -33.09 12.31
N ARG A 115 4.88 -33.93 12.60
CA ARG A 115 5.08 -35.21 13.31
C ARG A 115 6.01 -36.15 12.56
N ARG A 116 5.89 -36.25 11.23
CA ARG A 116 6.79 -37.07 10.40
C ARG A 116 8.23 -36.57 10.46
N LEU A 117 8.43 -35.25 10.41
CA LEU A 117 9.76 -34.64 10.54
C LEU A 117 10.35 -34.86 11.94
N GLU A 118 9.56 -34.68 13.01
CA GLU A 118 9.98 -34.97 14.39
C GLU A 118 10.35 -36.45 14.59
N GLU A 119 9.62 -37.39 14.00
CA GLU A 119 9.97 -38.82 14.01
C GLU A 119 11.24 -39.15 13.21
N GLU A 120 11.46 -38.47 12.07
CA GLU A 120 12.66 -38.65 11.26
C GLU A 120 13.91 -38.06 11.95
N GLU A 121 13.81 -36.86 12.53
CA GLU A 121 14.89 -36.26 13.33
C GLU A 121 15.25 -37.12 14.54
N ARG A 122 14.26 -37.66 15.25
CA ARG A 122 14.51 -38.58 16.37
C ARG A 122 15.26 -39.84 15.93
N LYS A 123 14.88 -40.47 14.81
CA LYS A 123 15.60 -41.63 14.27
C LYS A 123 17.05 -41.29 13.91
N ARG A 124 17.28 -40.14 13.27
CA ARG A 124 18.65 -39.67 12.95
C ARG A 124 19.48 -39.41 14.21
N GLN A 125 18.89 -38.86 15.27
CA GLN A 125 19.57 -38.68 16.57
C GLN A 125 19.90 -40.02 17.24
N GLU A 126 18.95 -40.96 17.28
CA GLU A 126 19.14 -42.30 17.83
C GLU A 126 20.24 -43.08 17.05
N GLU A 127 20.30 -42.96 15.72
CA GLU A 127 21.37 -43.51 14.87
C GLU A 127 22.74 -42.85 15.11
N GLU A 128 22.79 -41.51 15.25
CA GLU A 128 24.04 -40.78 15.51
C GLU A 128 24.60 -41.12 16.90
N GLU A 129 23.75 -41.24 17.92
CA GLU A 129 24.13 -41.68 19.26
C GLU A 129 24.58 -43.15 19.30
N ALA A 130 23.93 -44.04 18.55
CA ALA A 130 24.38 -45.42 18.40
C ALA A 130 25.78 -45.48 17.73
N ARG A 131 26.00 -44.68 16.68
CA ARG A 131 27.29 -44.58 15.99
C ARG A 131 28.39 -44.03 16.90
N LYS A 132 28.11 -42.98 17.69
CA LYS A 132 29.05 -42.42 18.67
C LYS A 132 29.42 -43.43 19.76
N ARG A 133 28.44 -44.19 20.29
CA ARG A 133 28.70 -45.27 21.27
C ARG A 133 29.57 -46.38 20.69
N ALA A 134 29.29 -46.83 19.46
CA ALA A 134 30.10 -47.84 18.78
C ALA A 134 31.54 -47.35 18.52
N GLU A 135 31.73 -46.08 18.16
CA GLU A 135 33.07 -45.50 17.96
C GLU A 135 33.85 -45.36 19.29
N GLN A 136 33.18 -44.96 20.38
CA GLN A 136 33.77 -44.91 21.71
C GLN A 136 34.17 -46.31 22.20
N GLU A 137 33.32 -47.32 22.00
CA GLU A 137 33.64 -48.70 22.38
C GLU A 137 34.84 -49.23 21.58
N ARG A 138 34.91 -48.96 20.27
CA ARG A 138 36.07 -49.30 19.45
C ARG A 138 37.36 -48.66 19.96
N LYS A 139 37.35 -47.35 20.22
CA LYS A 139 38.51 -46.63 20.76
C LYS A 139 38.94 -47.18 22.14
N ALA A 140 37.99 -47.52 23.00
CA ALA A 140 38.28 -48.13 24.30
C ALA A 140 38.89 -49.54 24.17
N ARG A 141 38.48 -50.34 23.19
CA ARG A 141 39.10 -51.64 22.87
C ARG A 141 40.53 -51.47 22.33
N GLU A 142 40.72 -50.55 21.36
CA GLU A 142 42.03 -50.22 20.78
C GLU A 142 43.01 -49.68 21.84
N GLU A 143 42.55 -48.84 22.78
CA GLU A 143 43.37 -48.32 23.89
C GLU A 143 43.73 -49.41 24.92
N LYS A 144 42.79 -50.32 25.24
CA LYS A 144 43.08 -51.48 26.12
C LYS A 144 44.11 -52.40 25.48
N GLU A 145 43.94 -52.75 24.21
CA GLU A 145 44.89 -53.61 23.49
C GLU A 145 46.29 -52.96 23.41
N ARG A 146 46.36 -51.64 23.22
CA ARG A 146 47.63 -50.90 23.26
C ARG A 146 48.28 -50.97 24.66
N LYS A 147 47.51 -50.78 25.74
CA LYS A 147 48.02 -50.87 27.11
C LYS A 147 48.53 -52.28 27.43
N GLU A 148 47.79 -53.32 27.06
CA GLU A 148 48.25 -54.71 27.21
C GLU A 148 49.54 -54.99 26.43
N ARG A 149 49.70 -54.45 25.21
CA ARG A 149 50.95 -54.57 24.44
C ARG A 149 52.11 -53.82 25.11
N GLU A 150 51.87 -52.61 25.62
CA GLU A 150 52.89 -51.83 26.34
C GLU A 150 53.29 -52.48 27.69
N GLU A 151 52.35 -53.10 28.42
CA GLU A 151 52.64 -53.87 29.64
C GLU A 151 53.41 -55.16 29.35
N ARG A 152 53.03 -55.92 28.31
CA ARG A 152 53.78 -57.12 27.88
C ARG A 152 55.21 -56.77 27.46
N ALA A 153 55.39 -55.69 26.69
CA ALA A 153 56.71 -55.21 26.30
C ALA A 153 57.57 -54.76 27.50
N LYS A 154 56.97 -54.13 28.51
CA LYS A 154 57.67 -53.78 29.77
C LYS A 154 58.06 -55.02 30.57
N ALA A 155 57.16 -56.00 30.72
CA ALA A 155 57.44 -57.25 31.43
C ALA A 155 58.53 -58.09 30.72
N GLU A 156 58.56 -58.07 29.39
CA GLU A 156 59.60 -58.73 28.59
C GLU A 156 60.95 -58.00 28.71
N ALA A 157 60.96 -56.66 28.64
CA ALA A 157 62.15 -55.85 28.88
C ALA A 157 62.70 -56.00 30.31
N GLU A 158 61.82 -56.10 31.33
CA GLU A 158 62.22 -56.34 32.72
C GLU A 158 62.81 -57.75 32.90
N ARG A 159 62.23 -58.76 32.25
CA ARG A 159 62.81 -60.12 32.21
C ARG A 159 64.18 -60.16 31.53
N LEU A 160 64.34 -59.44 30.42
CA LEU A 160 65.63 -59.30 29.73
C LEU A 160 66.64 -58.55 30.61
N ALA A 161 66.25 -57.49 31.30
CA ALA A 161 67.12 -56.77 32.23
C ALA A 161 67.52 -57.60 33.46
N ILE A 162 66.64 -58.46 33.97
CA ILE A 162 66.98 -59.43 35.04
C ILE A 162 67.95 -60.49 34.50
N TYR A 163 67.73 -61.00 33.28
CA TYR A 163 68.63 -61.96 32.65
C TYR A 163 70.01 -61.36 32.34
N GLU A 164 70.06 -60.12 31.85
CA GLU A 164 71.31 -59.38 31.65
C GLU A 164 72.02 -59.06 32.97
N LYS A 165 71.29 -58.71 34.04
CA LYS A 165 71.90 -58.55 35.37
C LYS A 165 72.47 -59.86 35.92
N GLN A 166 71.75 -60.98 35.80
CA GLN A 166 72.27 -62.29 36.21
C GLN A 166 73.47 -62.73 35.37
N LYS A 167 73.46 -62.43 34.06
CA LYS A 167 74.59 -62.68 33.17
C LYS A 167 75.77 -61.75 33.50
N ALA A 168 75.52 -60.50 33.86
CA ALA A 168 76.53 -59.55 34.31
C ALA A 168 77.11 -59.92 35.68
N GLU A 169 76.32 -60.38 36.66
CA GLU A 169 76.84 -60.92 37.94
C GLU A 169 77.63 -62.23 37.74
N ALA A 170 77.20 -63.11 36.83
CA ALA A 170 77.93 -64.31 36.46
C ALA A 170 79.23 -64.00 35.68
N GLU A 171 79.25 -62.91 34.91
CA GLU A 171 80.45 -62.42 34.24
C GLU A 171 81.35 -61.62 35.20
N GLU A 172 80.81 -60.87 36.16
CA GLU A 172 81.54 -60.08 37.16
C GLU A 172 82.15 -60.98 38.23
N SER A 173 81.50 -62.09 38.61
CA SER A 173 82.12 -63.12 39.46
C SER A 173 83.25 -63.85 38.71
N ARG A 174 83.05 -64.23 37.44
CA ARG A 174 84.13 -64.74 36.58
C ARG A 174 85.23 -63.73 36.27
N ARG A 175 84.92 -62.43 36.22
CA ARG A 175 85.90 -61.35 36.05
C ARG A 175 86.65 -61.13 37.35
N LYS A 176 86.04 -61.12 38.53
CA LYS A 176 86.74 -61.05 39.82
C LYS A 176 87.67 -62.23 40.06
N GLU A 177 87.30 -63.43 39.61
CA GLU A 177 88.16 -64.63 39.64
C GLU A 177 89.36 -64.55 38.66
N LYS A 178 89.18 -63.85 37.53
CA LYS A 178 90.24 -63.57 36.54
C LYS A 178 91.09 -62.33 36.89
N GLU A 179 90.51 -61.29 37.46
CA GLU A 179 91.20 -60.09 37.92
C GLU A 179 92.05 -60.40 39.15
N ALA A 180 91.63 -61.33 40.02
CA ALA A 180 92.48 -61.86 41.09
C ALA A 180 93.73 -62.63 40.56
N THR A 181 93.74 -63.02 39.29
CA THR A 181 94.90 -63.67 38.62
C THR A 181 95.62 -62.74 37.63
N GLU A 182 94.94 -61.76 37.02
CA GLU A 182 95.52 -60.75 36.12
C GLU A 182 96.07 -59.52 36.86
N LEU A 183 95.60 -59.15 38.06
CA LEU A 183 96.26 -58.10 38.87
C LEU A 183 97.70 -58.50 39.26
N LYS A 184 97.99 -59.81 39.34
CA LYS A 184 99.37 -60.32 39.51
C LYS A 184 100.21 -60.31 38.22
N GLN A 185 99.65 -59.88 37.09
CA GLN A 185 100.33 -59.81 35.79
C GLN A 185 100.20 -58.44 35.09
N ARG A 186 99.41 -57.50 35.62
CA ARG A 186 99.27 -56.12 35.11
C ARG A 186 100.07 -55.07 35.87
N GLU A 187 100.48 -55.33 37.11
CA GLU A 187 101.51 -54.52 37.81
C GLU A 187 102.84 -54.43 37.03
N GLU A 188 103.07 -55.32 36.06
CA GLU A 188 104.29 -55.36 35.23
C GLU A 188 104.14 -54.69 33.84
N LYS A 189 102.92 -54.28 33.43
CA LYS A 189 102.67 -53.76 32.06
C LYS A 189 102.12 -52.32 32.00
N GLU A 190 101.58 -51.79 33.09
CA GLU A 190 101.17 -50.37 33.19
C GLU A 190 102.35 -49.43 33.53
N LYS A 191 103.51 -49.67 32.91
CA LYS A 191 104.66 -48.75 32.82
C LYS A 191 104.94 -48.26 31.39
N VAL A 192 104.12 -48.66 30.40
CA VAL A 192 104.41 -48.43 28.98
C VAL A 192 103.35 -47.58 28.26
N GLU A 193 102.16 -47.36 28.83
CA GLU A 193 101.18 -46.37 28.32
C GLU A 193 101.42 -44.95 28.85
N GLN A 194 102.69 -44.50 28.78
CA GLN A 194 103.07 -43.09 28.78
C GLN A 194 103.59 -42.67 27.40
N GLU A 195 102.79 -42.83 26.35
CA GLU A 195 103.00 -42.06 25.12
C GLU A 195 101.72 -41.94 24.27
N ALA A 196 101.64 -40.84 23.51
CA ALA A 196 100.72 -40.65 22.38
C ALA A 196 99.20 -40.66 22.65
N ALA A 197 98.77 -40.01 23.73
CA ALA A 197 97.61 -39.13 23.57
C ALA A 197 97.99 -37.98 22.62
N LEU A 198 97.37 -37.86 21.42
CA LEU A 198 97.36 -36.63 20.61
C LEU A 198 96.38 -36.73 19.43
N LYS A 199 95.63 -35.62 19.20
CA LYS A 199 94.92 -35.23 17.96
C LYS A 199 93.64 -36.02 17.61
N GLU A 200 92.60 -35.44 17.01
CA GLU A 200 92.26 -34.05 16.60
C GLU A 200 90.70 -34.01 16.54
N GLU A 201 89.95 -32.98 16.96
CA GLU A 201 89.72 -31.68 16.28
C GLU A 201 89.44 -31.79 14.76
N GLU A 202 88.56 -31.02 14.10
CA GLU A 202 87.52 -30.03 14.46
C GLU A 202 86.65 -29.82 13.17
N ALA A 203 85.57 -29.00 13.23
CA ALA A 203 85.06 -28.18 12.11
C ALA A 203 84.41 -28.84 10.85
N LYS A 204 83.62 -28.20 9.96
CA LYS A 204 82.82 -26.93 9.82
C LYS A 204 81.78 -27.22 8.68
N LYS A 205 80.48 -26.83 8.67
CA LYS A 205 79.77 -25.52 8.56
C LYS A 205 79.74 -24.81 7.17
N ALA A 206 78.55 -24.24 6.83
CA ALA A 206 78.21 -23.14 5.87
C ALA A 206 77.99 -23.46 4.36
N ALA A 207 77.32 -22.65 3.49
CA ALA A 207 76.19 -21.67 3.55
C ALA A 207 75.90 -21.03 2.15
N ALA A 208 74.72 -20.36 1.92
CA ALA A 208 74.33 -19.31 0.91
C ALA A 208 72.88 -19.51 0.34
N ALA A 209 71.97 -18.56 0.03
CA ALA A 209 71.92 -17.09 -0.22
C ALA A 209 72.08 -16.67 -1.73
N VAL A 210 71.43 -15.65 -2.35
CA VAL A 210 70.64 -14.43 -1.97
C VAL A 210 69.63 -14.04 -3.11
N ALA A 211 68.55 -13.25 -2.86
CA ALA A 211 67.96 -12.13 -3.68
C ALA A 211 66.40 -12.04 -3.74
N ALA A 212 65.79 -11.11 -4.51
CA ALA A 212 65.42 -9.70 -4.17
C ALA A 212 64.97 -8.85 -5.40
N LYS A 213 63.76 -8.22 -5.40
CA LYS A 213 63.39 -6.87 -5.98
C LYS A 213 61.85 -6.60 -6.12
N ALA A 214 61.48 -5.32 -6.26
CA ALA A 214 60.13 -4.73 -6.42
C ALA A 214 60.26 -3.32 -7.09
N PRO A 215 59.24 -2.41 -7.18
CA PRO A 215 57.83 -2.46 -7.67
C PRO A 215 57.49 -1.32 -8.70
N THR A 216 56.26 -1.23 -9.26
CA THR A 216 55.46 0.03 -9.53
C THR A 216 54.11 -0.20 -10.28
N PRO A 217 53.09 0.69 -10.17
CA PRO A 217 51.76 0.57 -10.83
C PRO A 217 51.33 1.76 -11.74
N ILE A 218 50.30 1.57 -12.61
CA ILE A 218 49.71 2.61 -13.51
C ILE A 218 48.15 2.48 -13.58
N PRO A 219 47.35 3.57 -13.73
CA PRO A 219 45.87 3.57 -13.65
C PRO A 219 45.10 3.70 -15.01
N PRO A 220 43.75 3.56 -15.03
CA PRO A 220 42.94 3.52 -16.26
C PRO A 220 42.27 4.87 -16.66
N PRO A 221 41.86 5.05 -17.94
CA PRO A 221 41.17 6.25 -18.42
C PRO A 221 39.62 6.18 -18.33
N THR A 222 39.01 7.36 -18.20
CA THR A 222 37.56 7.59 -18.15
C THR A 222 37.01 8.16 -19.47
N SER A 223 35.79 7.79 -19.84
CA SER A 223 35.06 8.38 -20.98
C SER A 223 33.82 9.15 -20.53
N GLN A 224 33.69 10.40 -21.00
CA GLN A 224 32.51 11.25 -20.86
C GLN A 224 31.62 11.14 -22.10
N PRO A 225 30.31 11.39 -21.97
CA PRO A 225 29.51 11.94 -23.06
C PRO A 225 29.02 13.37 -22.73
N THR A 226 29.23 14.27 -23.68
CA THR A 226 28.76 15.67 -23.64
C THR A 226 27.26 15.79 -23.94
N SER A 227 26.62 16.75 -23.27
CA SER A 227 25.37 17.38 -23.73
C SER A 227 25.66 18.28 -24.95
N THR A 228 24.73 18.74 -25.79
CA THR A 228 23.32 19.13 -25.60
C THR A 228 22.53 19.02 -26.91
N SER A 229 21.26 18.61 -26.85
CA SER A 229 20.25 19.07 -27.81
C SER A 229 18.93 19.34 -27.10
N THR A 230 18.30 20.47 -27.40
CA THR A 230 16.98 20.86 -26.89
C THR A 230 15.88 20.11 -27.64
N ALA A 231 15.84 18.80 -27.47
CA ALA A 231 14.71 17.98 -27.90
C ALA A 231 13.45 18.40 -27.12
N ALA A 232 12.31 18.47 -27.82
CA ALA A 232 11.01 18.63 -27.17
C ALA A 232 10.84 17.55 -26.09
N VAL A 233 10.51 17.96 -24.86
CA VAL A 233 10.53 17.06 -23.70
C VAL A 233 9.42 16.02 -23.85
N THR A 234 9.78 14.81 -24.24
CA THR A 234 8.83 13.71 -24.46
C THR A 234 8.26 13.18 -23.15
N THR A 235 7.06 12.59 -23.20
CA THR A 235 6.44 11.87 -22.07
C THR A 235 7.37 10.80 -21.49
N GLU A 236 8.10 10.08 -22.36
CA GLU A 236 9.18 9.17 -22.02
C GLU A 236 10.30 9.82 -21.18
N ALA A 237 10.81 10.99 -21.59
CA ALA A 237 11.87 11.69 -20.87
C ALA A 237 11.40 12.13 -19.47
N ILE A 238 10.18 12.66 -19.37
CA ILE A 238 9.54 13.01 -18.09
C ILE A 238 9.43 11.78 -17.20
N HIS A 239 8.85 10.69 -17.71
CA HIS A 239 8.67 9.46 -16.97
C HIS A 239 10.00 8.87 -16.46
N ARG A 240 11.03 8.80 -17.33
CA ARG A 240 12.37 8.34 -16.95
C ARG A 240 12.96 9.22 -15.83
N SER A 241 12.79 10.54 -15.88
CA SER A 241 13.26 11.44 -14.83
C SER A 241 12.61 11.15 -13.47
N TYR A 242 11.30 10.90 -13.43
CA TYR A 242 10.60 10.47 -12.22
C TYR A 242 11.05 9.08 -11.73
N LEU A 243 11.35 8.14 -12.63
CA LEU A 243 11.93 6.84 -12.23
C LEU A 243 13.33 6.97 -11.62
N LEU A 244 14.16 7.90 -12.12
CA LEU A 244 15.47 8.22 -11.53
C LEU A 244 15.31 8.78 -10.10
N VAL A 245 14.42 9.76 -9.90
CA VAL A 245 14.08 10.28 -8.56
C VAL A 245 13.57 9.14 -7.66
N HIS A 246 12.73 8.24 -8.16
CA HIS A 246 12.24 7.08 -7.40
C HIS A 246 13.37 6.11 -7.00
N LYS A 247 14.34 5.84 -7.90
CA LYS A 247 15.53 5.03 -7.62
C LYS A 247 16.42 5.71 -6.56
N LYS A 248 16.69 7.01 -6.71
CA LYS A 248 17.47 7.82 -5.76
C LYS A 248 16.83 7.83 -4.38
N LEU A 249 15.52 8.07 -4.28
CA LEU A 249 14.76 7.98 -3.02
C LEU A 249 14.78 6.57 -2.40
N LYS A 250 14.80 5.49 -3.20
CA LYS A 250 14.96 4.12 -2.68
C LYS A 250 16.33 3.92 -2.04
N GLN A 251 17.39 4.41 -2.68
CA GLN A 251 18.75 4.30 -2.17
C GLN A 251 18.93 5.16 -0.90
N PHE A 252 18.56 6.45 -0.99
CA PHE A 252 18.55 7.39 0.14
C PHE A 252 17.85 6.84 1.38
N ARG A 253 16.66 6.23 1.26
CA ARG A 253 15.96 5.65 2.43
C ARG A 253 16.69 4.47 3.07
N LYS A 254 17.48 3.68 2.31
CA LYS A 254 18.33 2.63 2.89
C LYS A 254 19.48 3.28 3.63
N ASP A 255 20.23 4.14 2.96
CA ASP A 255 21.47 4.73 3.48
C ASP A 255 21.20 5.62 4.70
N PHE A 256 20.12 6.39 4.68
CA PHE A 256 19.66 7.16 5.84
C PHE A 256 19.31 6.25 7.02
N TRP A 257 18.62 5.12 6.79
CA TRP A 257 18.26 4.20 7.86
C TRP A 257 19.47 3.44 8.41
N GLU A 258 20.43 3.04 7.57
CA GLU A 258 21.67 2.42 8.05
C GLU A 258 22.56 3.42 8.82
N LYS A 259 22.54 4.71 8.48
CA LYS A 259 23.16 5.77 9.31
C LYS A 259 22.44 5.92 10.65
N VAL A 260 21.12 6.04 10.65
CA VAL A 260 20.29 6.16 11.87
C VAL A 260 20.44 4.94 12.79
N LYS A 261 20.61 3.72 12.27
CA LYS A 261 20.87 2.54 13.10
C LYS A 261 22.16 2.62 13.92
N LYS A 262 23.17 3.37 13.44
CA LYS A 262 24.48 3.54 14.11
C LYS A 262 24.43 4.61 15.21
N ASP A 263 23.36 5.40 15.28
CA ASP A 263 23.11 6.39 16.32
C ASP A 263 22.01 5.88 17.26
N PRO A 264 22.36 5.41 18.48
CA PRO A 264 21.38 4.90 19.43
C PRO A 264 20.32 5.92 19.87
N ASN A 265 20.66 7.21 19.85
CA ASN A 265 19.78 8.29 20.31
C ASN A 265 18.79 8.70 19.23
N LEU A 266 19.22 8.75 17.96
CA LEU A 266 18.36 9.11 16.83
C LEU A 266 17.43 7.97 16.38
N LYS A 267 17.87 6.71 16.53
CA LYS A 267 17.12 5.50 16.14
C LYS A 267 15.68 5.39 16.68
N PRO A 268 15.40 5.54 18.00
CA PRO A 268 14.03 5.46 18.51
C PRO A 268 13.15 6.58 17.93
N HIS A 269 13.62 7.83 18.00
CA HIS A 269 12.91 9.00 17.49
C HIS A 269 12.49 8.84 16.02
N VAL A 270 13.43 8.49 15.12
CA VAL A 270 13.12 8.29 13.70
C VAL A 270 12.20 7.07 13.49
N GLY A 271 12.37 6.01 14.29
CA GLY A 271 11.51 4.83 14.28
C GLY A 271 10.04 5.15 14.61
N ASP A 272 9.83 5.98 15.64
CA ASP A 272 8.50 6.39 16.10
C ASP A 272 7.86 7.40 15.17
N MET A 273 8.62 8.37 14.64
CA MET A 273 8.12 9.27 13.59
C MET A 273 7.70 8.49 12.35
N ARG A 274 8.49 7.51 11.91
CA ARG A 274 8.15 6.60 10.81
C ARG A 274 6.88 5.78 11.11
N ARG A 275 6.68 5.32 12.35
CA ARG A 275 5.47 4.61 12.77
C ARG A 275 4.26 5.57 12.76
N ALA A 276 4.40 6.75 13.34
CA ALA A 276 3.37 7.79 13.38
C ALA A 276 2.88 8.17 11.98
N MET A 277 3.78 8.38 11.01
CA MET A 277 3.39 8.63 9.61
C MET A 277 2.54 7.51 9.01
N ARG A 278 2.94 6.25 9.23
CA ARG A 278 2.22 5.09 8.67
C ARG A 278 0.88 4.86 9.34
N THR A 279 0.84 4.92 10.68
CA THR A 279 -0.38 4.70 11.45
C THR A 279 -1.39 5.81 11.21
N SER A 280 -0.97 7.07 11.11
CA SER A 280 -1.90 8.18 10.84
C SER A 280 -2.58 8.06 9.47
N VAL A 281 -1.85 7.63 8.44
CA VAL A 281 -2.44 7.38 7.11
C VAL A 281 -3.44 6.21 7.15
N GLY A 282 -3.12 5.12 7.86
CA GLY A 282 -4.03 3.97 8.03
C GLY A 282 -5.10 4.14 9.12
N GLN A 283 -5.24 5.34 9.70
CA GLN A 283 -6.31 5.73 10.62
C GLN A 283 -7.29 6.71 9.95
N LEU A 284 -7.09 7.03 8.67
CA LEU A 284 -8.04 7.82 7.92
C LEU A 284 -9.30 7.00 7.65
N THR A 285 -10.45 7.63 7.81
CA THR A 285 -11.79 7.05 7.57
C THR A 285 -12.66 8.08 6.84
N ASP A 286 -13.91 7.77 6.52
CA ASP A 286 -14.82 8.77 5.93
C ASP A 286 -15.21 9.89 6.93
N ASP A 287 -14.95 9.72 8.24
CA ASP A 287 -15.21 10.76 9.25
C ASP A 287 -14.18 11.91 9.22
N LYS A 288 -14.62 13.03 8.64
CA LYS A 288 -13.86 14.30 8.59
C LYS A 288 -13.42 14.81 9.97
N VAL A 289 -14.17 14.56 11.04
CA VAL A 289 -13.86 15.06 12.39
C VAL A 289 -12.77 14.21 13.02
N GLY A 290 -12.93 12.88 13.02
CA GLY A 290 -11.94 11.91 13.48
C GLY A 290 -10.59 12.06 12.77
N ASN A 291 -10.61 12.28 11.44
CA ASN A 291 -9.41 12.48 10.62
C ASN A 291 -8.52 13.65 11.06
N LYS A 292 -9.08 14.69 11.72
CA LYS A 292 -8.30 15.85 12.18
C LYS A 292 -7.11 15.43 13.05
N LYS A 293 -7.29 14.45 13.94
CA LYS A 293 -6.21 13.92 14.81
C LYS A 293 -5.08 13.29 13.99
N ALA A 294 -5.40 12.54 12.94
CA ALA A 294 -4.41 11.94 12.04
C ALA A 294 -3.66 13.01 11.22
N HIS A 295 -4.37 14.01 10.71
CA HIS A 295 -3.77 15.13 9.98
C HIS A 295 -2.80 15.94 10.85
N ASP A 296 -3.24 16.32 12.05
CA ASP A 296 -2.43 17.09 12.99
C ASP A 296 -1.21 16.29 13.45
N ARG A 297 -1.35 14.97 13.68
CA ARG A 297 -0.22 14.08 14.01
C ARG A 297 0.85 14.02 12.91
N VAL A 298 0.45 13.93 11.64
CA VAL A 298 1.41 13.99 10.50
C VAL A 298 2.09 15.36 10.44
N ARG A 299 1.32 16.45 10.57
CA ARG A 299 1.86 17.82 10.53
C ARG A 299 2.85 18.10 11.65
N MET A 300 2.50 17.75 12.90
CA MET A 300 3.40 17.87 14.06
C MET A 300 4.67 17.03 13.89
N THR A 301 4.55 15.81 13.36
CA THR A 301 5.72 14.96 13.09
C THR A 301 6.67 15.59 12.06
N LEU A 302 6.14 16.28 11.03
CA LEU A 302 6.97 17.03 10.08
C LEU A 302 7.58 18.30 10.71
N HIS A 303 6.83 19.09 11.49
CA HIS A 303 7.39 20.26 12.17
C HIS A 303 8.52 19.89 13.14
N LYS A 304 8.38 18.78 13.88
CA LYS A 304 9.45 18.24 14.74
C LYS A 304 10.70 17.88 13.94
N ALA A 305 10.55 17.28 12.75
CA ALA A 305 11.66 16.99 11.85
C ALA A 305 12.28 18.23 11.17
N LEU A 306 11.51 19.32 11.03
CA LEU A 306 11.97 20.59 10.47
C LEU A 306 12.73 21.45 11.49
N ARG A 307 12.34 21.41 12.78
CA ARG A 307 12.78 22.39 13.78
C ARG A 307 13.49 21.82 15.01
N GLU A 308 13.12 20.63 15.48
CA GLU A 308 13.61 20.09 16.77
C GLU A 308 14.73 19.06 16.64
N ILE A 309 14.73 18.26 15.56
CA ILE A 309 15.70 17.18 15.35
C ILE A 309 16.66 17.57 14.22
N PRO A 310 17.92 17.94 14.53
CA PRO A 310 18.90 18.26 13.50
C PRO A 310 19.13 17.07 12.57
N SER A 311 19.22 17.33 11.27
CA SER A 311 19.67 16.34 10.30
C SER A 311 20.39 17.04 9.14
N PRO A 312 21.36 16.38 8.48
CA PRO A 312 22.13 17.01 7.40
C PRO A 312 21.24 17.63 6.32
N PRO A 313 21.55 18.85 5.85
CA PRO A 313 20.82 19.48 4.75
C PRO A 313 21.04 18.72 3.44
N MET A 314 20.01 18.65 2.61
CA MET A 314 20.02 18.05 1.28
C MET A 314 19.50 19.06 0.26
N PRO A 315 20.12 19.24 -0.91
CA PRO A 315 19.58 20.10 -1.97
C PRO A 315 18.18 19.63 -2.40
N VAL A 316 17.27 20.58 -2.69
CA VAL A 316 15.89 20.25 -3.06
C VAL A 316 15.80 19.77 -4.53
N ASN A 317 16.53 20.41 -5.45
CA ASN A 317 16.61 19.99 -6.87
C ASN A 317 16.99 18.52 -7.05
N ASP A 318 17.78 18.01 -6.12
CA ASP A 318 18.27 16.63 -6.09
C ASP A 318 17.14 15.58 -6.06
N PHE A 319 15.92 16.00 -5.70
CA PHE A 319 14.70 15.18 -5.62
C PHE A 319 13.52 15.76 -6.44
N LEU A 320 13.79 16.76 -7.28
CA LEU A 320 12.87 17.25 -8.30
C LEU A 320 13.29 16.70 -9.67
N PRO A 321 12.34 16.41 -10.58
CA PRO A 321 12.68 16.11 -11.97
C PRO A 321 13.15 17.40 -12.68
N PRO A 322 13.96 17.32 -13.76
CA PRO A 322 14.58 18.50 -14.39
C PRO A 322 13.59 19.58 -14.83
N HIS A 323 12.40 19.19 -15.30
CA HIS A 323 11.34 20.12 -15.71
C HIS A 323 10.68 20.89 -14.54
N LEU A 324 10.98 20.54 -13.29
CA LEU A 324 10.57 21.25 -12.06
C LEU A 324 11.79 21.82 -11.29
N SER A 325 12.96 21.90 -11.92
CA SER A 325 14.17 22.51 -11.31
C SER A 325 13.90 23.93 -10.79
N LEU A 326 14.41 24.22 -9.59
CA LEU A 326 14.35 25.55 -8.97
C LEU A 326 15.29 26.57 -9.63
N ASN A 327 16.30 26.10 -10.39
CA ASN A 327 17.30 26.93 -11.08
C ASN A 327 18.05 27.89 -10.13
N ASP A 328 18.33 27.42 -8.93
CA ASP A 328 18.97 28.11 -7.81
C ASP A 328 20.42 27.62 -7.57
N ASN A 329 20.97 26.83 -8.50
CA ASN A 329 22.25 26.12 -8.38
C ASN A 329 22.37 25.23 -7.12
N GLY A 330 21.25 24.79 -6.54
CA GLY A 330 21.22 23.94 -5.35
C GLY A 330 21.34 24.67 -4.01
N ALA A 331 21.17 26.00 -3.98
CA ALA A 331 21.20 26.80 -2.76
C ALA A 331 20.07 26.44 -1.77
N VAL A 332 18.89 26.08 -2.28
CA VAL A 332 17.74 25.67 -1.47
C VAL A 332 17.93 24.23 -0.98
N THR A 333 18.00 24.08 0.34
CA THR A 333 18.17 22.80 1.01
C THR A 333 17.03 22.50 1.98
N ILE A 334 16.85 21.21 2.28
CA ILE A 334 15.86 20.69 3.26
C ILE A 334 16.54 19.69 4.20
N PRO A 335 16.17 19.61 5.50
CA PRO A 335 16.70 18.59 6.40
C PRO A 335 16.40 17.17 5.90
N SER A 336 17.43 16.32 5.84
CA SER A 336 17.32 14.94 5.33
C SER A 336 16.26 14.09 6.05
N LEU A 337 16.01 14.33 7.34
CA LEU A 337 14.93 13.64 8.07
C LEU A 337 13.54 13.95 7.51
N VAL A 338 13.29 15.19 7.08
CA VAL A 338 12.01 15.61 6.49
C VAL A 338 11.80 14.89 5.16
N LEU A 339 12.82 14.85 4.31
CA LEU A 339 12.78 14.11 3.05
C LEU A 339 12.58 12.60 3.26
N TYR A 340 13.22 12.02 4.29
CA TYR A 340 13.01 10.62 4.66
C TYR A 340 11.54 10.37 5.06
N LEU A 341 10.99 11.21 5.93
CA LEU A 341 9.60 11.11 6.39
C LEU A 341 8.59 11.34 5.27
N LEU A 342 8.79 12.33 4.40
CA LEU A 342 7.97 12.52 3.18
C LEU A 342 8.03 11.28 2.29
N SER A 343 9.21 10.66 2.11
CA SER A 343 9.30 9.44 1.31
C SER A 343 8.69 8.20 2.00
N ILE A 344 8.56 8.17 3.33
CA ILE A 344 7.81 7.15 4.07
C ILE A 344 6.31 7.40 3.93
N PHE A 345 5.87 8.65 4.16
CA PHE A 345 4.50 9.12 4.02
C PHE A 345 3.95 8.80 2.63
N SER A 346 4.63 9.24 1.55
CA SER A 346 4.24 8.92 0.18
C SER A 346 4.23 7.42 -0.14
N LYS A 347 4.99 6.58 0.60
CA LYS A 347 4.87 5.11 0.49
C LYS A 347 3.65 4.58 1.24
N ALA A 348 3.29 5.16 2.39
CA ALA A 348 2.06 4.82 3.10
C ALA A 348 0.83 5.17 2.27
N ILE A 349 0.79 6.36 1.65
CA ILE A 349 -0.27 6.82 0.74
C ILE A 349 -0.50 5.83 -0.42
N ILE A 350 0.55 5.48 -1.18
CA ILE A 350 0.44 4.51 -2.29
C ILE A 350 -0.01 3.12 -1.79
N ASN A 351 0.43 2.71 -0.60
CA ASN A 351 -0.01 1.46 0.00
C ASN A 351 -1.50 1.51 0.43
N ALA A 352 -1.99 2.65 0.93
CA ALA A 352 -3.38 2.83 1.36
C ALA A 352 -4.33 2.87 0.15
N PHE A 353 -3.97 3.60 -0.91
CA PHE A 353 -4.71 3.56 -2.18
C PHE A 353 -4.81 2.13 -2.74
N VAL A 354 -3.70 1.38 -2.77
CA VAL A 354 -3.66 0.01 -3.28
C VAL A 354 -4.44 -0.99 -2.40
N GLY A 355 -4.48 -0.79 -1.08
CA GLY A 355 -5.12 -1.74 -0.16
C GLY A 355 -6.57 -1.42 0.13
N GLU A 356 -6.84 -0.19 0.57
CA GLU A 356 -8.15 0.24 1.06
C GLU A 356 -9.00 0.79 -0.08
N CYS A 357 -8.46 1.67 -0.92
CA CYS A 357 -9.24 2.32 -1.98
C CYS A 357 -9.52 1.42 -3.19
N ALA A 358 -8.86 0.26 -3.28
CA ALA A 358 -9.22 -0.80 -4.21
C ALA A 358 -10.57 -1.45 -3.85
N VAL A 359 -10.90 -1.53 -2.56
CA VAL A 359 -12.13 -2.14 -2.04
C VAL A 359 -13.20 -1.08 -1.74
N ASN A 360 -12.80 0.04 -1.12
CA ASN A 360 -13.66 1.18 -0.82
C ASN A 360 -13.14 2.46 -1.49
N PRO A 361 -13.59 2.79 -2.72
CA PRO A 361 -13.22 4.02 -3.42
C PRO A 361 -13.39 5.30 -2.61
N LYS A 362 -14.36 5.39 -1.67
CA LYS A 362 -14.63 6.61 -0.89
C LYS A 362 -13.46 6.96 0.05
N ALA A 363 -12.75 5.96 0.56
CA ALA A 363 -11.57 6.14 1.42
C ALA A 363 -10.44 6.93 0.76
N ALA A 364 -10.45 7.09 -0.58
CA ALA A 364 -9.47 7.94 -1.28
C ALA A 364 -9.61 9.43 -0.93
N GLU A 365 -10.80 9.91 -0.54
CA GLU A 365 -11.07 11.31 -0.21
C GLU A 365 -10.27 11.88 0.98
N PRO A 366 -10.30 11.27 2.18
CA PRO A 366 -9.50 11.74 3.30
C PRO A 366 -8.00 11.65 3.00
N ILE A 367 -7.56 10.59 2.32
CA ILE A 367 -6.15 10.40 1.94
C ILE A 367 -5.68 11.51 0.98
N GLY A 368 -6.45 11.80 -0.07
CA GLY A 368 -6.16 12.89 -1.01
C GLY A 368 -6.17 14.27 -0.35
N THR A 369 -7.05 14.47 0.63
CA THR A 369 -7.08 15.70 1.45
C THR A 369 -5.82 15.85 2.30
N LEU A 370 -5.36 14.77 2.94
CA LEU A 370 -4.11 14.77 3.72
C LEU A 370 -2.89 15.05 2.83
N VAL A 371 -2.79 14.40 1.67
CA VAL A 371 -1.72 14.64 0.68
C VAL A 371 -1.68 16.12 0.28
N ALA A 372 -2.84 16.68 -0.09
CA ALA A 372 -2.94 18.07 -0.49
C ALA A 372 -2.47 19.01 0.62
N GLN A 373 -2.93 18.83 1.86
CA GLN A 373 -2.54 19.66 3.01
C GLN A 373 -1.05 19.59 3.34
N ILE A 374 -0.43 18.40 3.26
CA ILE A 374 0.98 18.23 3.60
C ILE A 374 1.88 18.83 2.52
N PHE A 375 1.63 18.56 1.24
CA PHE A 375 2.49 19.08 0.16
C PHE A 375 2.24 20.56 -0.17
N SER A 376 1.17 21.16 0.35
CA SER A 376 0.92 22.61 0.31
C SER A 376 1.45 23.38 1.54
N MET A 377 2.10 22.72 2.50
CA MET A 377 2.69 23.41 3.67
C MET A 377 3.70 24.47 3.21
N PRO A 378 3.69 25.70 3.75
CA PRO A 378 4.64 26.76 3.36
C PRO A 378 6.10 26.35 3.48
N GLU A 379 6.46 25.55 4.50
CA GLU A 379 7.82 25.03 4.67
C GLU A 379 8.27 23.99 3.62
N LEU A 380 7.35 23.55 2.74
CA LEU A 380 7.60 22.59 1.66
C LEU A 380 7.29 23.17 0.27
N GLN A 381 7.20 24.51 0.18
CA GLN A 381 6.93 25.28 -1.03
C GLN A 381 8.17 26.14 -1.34
N PHE A 382 8.82 25.91 -2.47
CA PHE A 382 10.11 26.50 -2.80
C PHE A 382 9.98 27.46 -4.00
N PRO A 383 10.50 28.69 -3.93
CA PRO A 383 10.43 29.63 -5.05
C PRO A 383 11.26 29.13 -6.23
N ARG A 384 10.71 29.23 -7.45
CA ARG A 384 11.35 28.75 -8.67
C ARG A 384 11.89 29.90 -9.50
N ASN A 385 13.20 29.93 -9.73
CA ASN A 385 13.88 30.96 -10.52
C ASN A 385 13.74 30.67 -12.03
N VAL A 386 12.56 30.94 -12.59
CA VAL A 386 12.35 30.87 -14.04
C VAL A 386 12.58 32.24 -14.65
N GLN A 387 13.59 32.39 -15.51
CA GLN A 387 13.67 33.54 -16.40
C GLN A 387 12.42 33.55 -17.28
N ALA A 388 11.61 34.60 -17.18
CA ALA A 388 10.30 34.66 -17.82
C ALA A 388 10.44 34.79 -19.35
N VAL A 389 10.46 33.65 -20.05
CA VAL A 389 10.57 33.59 -21.52
C VAL A 389 9.39 34.29 -22.23
N ASN A 390 8.23 34.43 -21.57
CA ASN A 390 7.12 35.29 -21.99
C ASN A 390 6.44 35.95 -20.77
N ALA A 391 6.48 37.27 -20.68
CA ALA A 391 6.07 38.04 -19.50
C ALA A 391 4.54 38.28 -19.39
N SER A 392 3.77 37.20 -19.29
CA SER A 392 2.30 37.25 -19.12
C SER A 392 1.83 36.84 -17.70
N SER A 393 2.65 36.13 -16.93
CA SER A 393 2.33 35.70 -15.56
C SER A 393 3.34 36.27 -14.55
N THR A 394 2.91 37.28 -13.79
CA THR A 394 3.67 37.91 -12.70
C THR A 394 3.68 37.09 -11.40
N LYS A 395 3.18 35.86 -11.41
CA LYS A 395 3.10 34.99 -10.23
C LYS A 395 4.34 34.11 -10.13
N SER A 396 5.19 34.40 -9.14
CA SER A 396 6.29 33.52 -8.72
C SER A 396 5.78 32.08 -8.63
N GLN A 397 6.36 31.19 -9.43
CA GLN A 397 6.00 29.78 -9.40
C GLN A 397 6.66 29.17 -8.16
N ASN A 398 5.86 28.60 -7.27
CA ASN A 398 6.37 27.83 -6.14
C ASN A 398 6.23 26.35 -6.45
N GLU A 399 7.32 25.61 -6.33
CA GLU A 399 7.37 24.16 -6.54
C GLU A 399 7.28 23.42 -5.22
N SER A 400 6.62 22.26 -5.26
CA SER A 400 6.42 21.39 -4.10
C SER A 400 7.25 20.11 -4.23
N LEU A 401 7.67 19.55 -3.09
CA LEU A 401 8.24 18.20 -3.01
C LEU A 401 7.22 17.06 -3.27
N ILE A 402 6.04 17.35 -3.83
CA ILE A 402 5.07 16.33 -4.26
C ILE A 402 5.63 15.37 -5.32
N SER A 403 6.72 15.74 -6.00
CA SER A 403 7.54 14.84 -6.83
C SER A 403 7.90 13.53 -6.11
N VAL A 404 8.11 13.56 -4.79
CA VAL A 404 8.42 12.42 -3.91
C VAL A 404 7.26 11.42 -3.83
N LEU A 405 6.02 11.88 -4.04
CA LEU A 405 4.83 11.06 -4.23
C LEU A 405 4.65 10.67 -5.71
N MET A 406 4.71 11.63 -6.63
CA MET A 406 4.43 11.39 -8.05
C MET A 406 5.43 10.43 -8.70
N CYS A 407 6.69 10.40 -8.26
CA CYS A 407 7.66 9.40 -8.68
C CYS A 407 7.20 7.94 -8.38
N LYS A 408 6.30 7.75 -7.41
CA LYS A 408 5.75 6.44 -7.04
C LYS A 408 4.51 6.11 -7.84
N PHE A 409 3.69 7.10 -8.20
CA PHE A 409 2.64 6.93 -9.21
C PHE A 409 3.25 6.57 -10.56
N HIS A 410 4.27 7.30 -11.04
CA HIS A 410 5.04 6.95 -12.24
C HIS A 410 5.56 5.51 -12.22
N ALA A 411 5.89 4.95 -11.06
CA ALA A 411 6.37 3.57 -10.93
C ALA A 411 5.28 2.52 -10.63
N SER A 412 4.01 2.91 -10.45
CA SER A 412 2.93 2.02 -10.02
C SER A 412 1.71 2.03 -10.96
N ALA A 413 1.45 3.17 -11.60
CA ALA A 413 0.46 3.39 -12.67
C ALA A 413 1.06 4.33 -13.75
N PRO A 414 2.05 3.87 -14.55
CA PRO A 414 2.68 4.64 -15.64
C PRO A 414 1.69 5.18 -16.68
N ILE A 415 0.58 4.48 -16.89
CA ILE A 415 -0.50 4.80 -17.84
C ILE A 415 -1.09 6.20 -17.58
N LEU A 416 -1.16 6.64 -16.32
CA LEU A 416 -1.58 8.00 -15.94
C LEU A 416 -0.71 9.12 -16.56
N PHE A 417 0.47 8.76 -17.08
CA PHE A 417 1.47 9.67 -17.63
C PHE A 417 1.78 9.37 -19.12
N GLY A 418 0.86 8.67 -19.81
CA GLY A 418 0.99 8.35 -21.23
C GLY A 418 1.97 7.24 -21.55
N ILE A 419 2.29 6.37 -20.58
CA ILE A 419 3.18 5.23 -20.76
C ILE A 419 2.35 3.95 -20.84
N TYR A 420 2.22 3.42 -22.06
CA TYR A 420 1.50 2.20 -22.42
C TYR A 420 2.47 1.11 -22.89
N GLY A 421 2.00 -0.14 -22.93
CA GLY A 421 2.72 -1.26 -23.52
C GLY A 421 2.01 -2.60 -23.32
N PRO A 422 2.36 -3.65 -24.10
CA PRO A 422 1.61 -4.89 -24.18
C PRO A 422 1.64 -5.74 -22.90
N GLU A 423 0.49 -5.93 -22.26
CA GLU A 423 0.34 -6.67 -21.00
C GLU A 423 0.67 -8.17 -21.11
N HIS A 424 0.72 -8.74 -22.32
CA HIS A 424 1.11 -10.13 -22.54
C HIS A 424 2.64 -10.36 -22.47
N THR A 425 3.46 -9.30 -22.54
CA THR A 425 4.93 -9.42 -22.49
C THR A 425 5.49 -9.05 -21.12
N SER A 426 6.60 -9.67 -20.71
CA SER A 426 7.28 -9.32 -19.45
C SER A 426 7.79 -7.86 -19.43
N ALA A 427 8.29 -7.37 -20.57
CA ALA A 427 8.73 -5.99 -20.74
C ALA A 427 7.55 -5.00 -20.66
N GLY A 428 6.44 -5.31 -21.32
CA GLY A 428 5.20 -4.50 -21.27
C GLY A 428 4.58 -4.50 -19.88
N LYS A 429 4.47 -5.65 -19.19
CA LYS A 429 4.05 -5.72 -17.77
C LYS A 429 4.90 -4.79 -16.90
N LEU A 430 6.23 -4.84 -16.99
CA LEU A 430 7.10 -3.89 -16.26
C LEU A 430 6.83 -2.41 -16.64
N ARG A 431 6.64 -2.13 -17.93
CA ARG A 431 6.40 -0.79 -18.48
C ARG A 431 5.05 -0.18 -18.04
N VAL A 432 4.03 -1.00 -17.78
CA VAL A 432 2.73 -0.56 -17.21
C VAL A 432 2.65 -0.66 -15.67
N GLY A 433 3.78 -0.83 -14.97
CA GLY A 433 3.84 -0.77 -13.50
C GLY A 433 3.35 -2.03 -12.79
N TRP A 434 3.31 -3.15 -13.53
CA TRP A 434 3.01 -4.46 -12.97
C TRP A 434 4.09 -4.87 -11.97
N ARG A 435 3.67 -5.32 -10.79
CA ARG A 435 4.61 -5.72 -9.74
C ARG A 435 5.10 -7.15 -9.91
N THR A 436 6.32 -7.38 -9.46
CA THR A 436 6.78 -8.71 -9.09
C THR A 436 6.75 -8.90 -7.58
N ASP A 437 6.20 -10.04 -7.15
CA ASP A 437 6.23 -10.51 -5.77
C ASP A 437 7.20 -11.73 -5.67
N ARG A 438 7.65 -12.04 -4.46
CA ARG A 438 8.47 -13.24 -4.21
C ARG A 438 7.55 -14.45 -4.07
N ILE A 439 7.85 -15.52 -4.79
CA ILE A 439 7.19 -16.83 -4.63
C ILE A 439 8.06 -17.76 -3.76
N SER A 440 9.38 -17.72 -3.95
CA SER A 440 10.37 -18.32 -3.06
C SER A 440 11.55 -17.35 -2.88
N ASP A 441 12.55 -17.72 -2.07
CA ASP A 441 13.68 -16.82 -1.77
C ASP A 441 14.42 -16.33 -3.03
N ASP A 442 14.60 -17.22 -4.01
CA ASP A 442 15.27 -16.92 -5.28
C ASP A 442 14.35 -16.52 -6.44
N LYS A 443 13.04 -16.87 -6.39
CA LYS A 443 12.12 -16.66 -7.51
C LYS A 443 11.14 -15.51 -7.28
N LYS A 444 11.18 -14.54 -8.20
CA LYS A 444 10.17 -13.49 -8.34
C LYS A 444 9.32 -13.74 -9.57
N ALA A 445 8.00 -13.63 -9.44
CA ALA A 445 7.07 -13.66 -10.57
C ALA A 445 6.20 -12.41 -10.54
N PHE A 446 5.53 -12.11 -11.66
CA PHE A 446 4.52 -11.06 -11.69
C PHE A 446 3.33 -11.44 -10.78
N VAL A 447 2.70 -10.43 -10.17
CA VAL A 447 1.42 -10.64 -9.47
C VAL A 447 0.34 -11.11 -10.46
N THR A 448 -0.70 -11.76 -9.96
CA THR A 448 -1.87 -12.14 -10.77
C THR A 448 -2.52 -10.91 -11.39
N ASP A 449 -3.23 -11.12 -12.50
CA ASP A 449 -3.96 -10.10 -13.24
C ASP A 449 -4.94 -9.36 -12.32
N ASP A 450 -5.79 -10.07 -11.57
CA ASP A 450 -6.72 -9.47 -10.59
C ASP A 450 -6.00 -8.56 -9.59
N LYS A 451 -4.90 -9.04 -9.00
CA LYS A 451 -4.12 -8.26 -8.02
C LYS A 451 -3.40 -7.06 -8.63
N HIS A 452 -3.15 -7.05 -9.95
CA HIS A 452 -2.69 -5.85 -10.65
C HIS A 452 -3.86 -4.90 -10.95
N TYR A 453 -5.01 -5.43 -11.33
CA TYR A 453 -6.23 -4.68 -11.60
C TYR A 453 -6.78 -3.98 -10.35
N ASP A 454 -6.84 -4.64 -9.19
CA ASP A 454 -7.19 -4.04 -7.89
C ASP A 454 -6.27 -2.86 -7.55
N ARG A 455 -4.96 -3.02 -7.80
CA ARG A 455 -3.98 -1.93 -7.62
C ARG A 455 -4.28 -0.75 -8.53
N GLN A 456 -4.66 -1.00 -9.80
CA GLN A 456 -5.01 0.08 -10.73
C GLN A 456 -6.33 0.76 -10.33
N THR A 457 -7.32 0.01 -9.86
CA THR A 457 -8.57 0.54 -9.28
C THR A 457 -8.25 1.55 -8.18
N GLY A 458 -7.55 1.12 -7.13
CA GLY A 458 -7.23 1.99 -6.00
C GLY A 458 -6.32 3.18 -6.35
N LEU A 459 -5.38 3.00 -7.29
CA LEU A 459 -4.51 4.09 -7.77
C LEU A 459 -5.26 5.10 -8.64
N GLY A 460 -6.26 4.69 -9.42
CA GLY A 460 -7.09 5.58 -10.24
C GLY A 460 -7.90 6.55 -9.38
N VAL A 461 -8.64 6.02 -8.40
CA VAL A 461 -9.42 6.85 -7.46
C VAL A 461 -8.49 7.72 -6.61
N GLY A 462 -7.38 7.15 -6.13
CA GLY A 462 -6.39 7.87 -5.32
C GLY A 462 -5.69 9.02 -6.06
N TYR A 463 -5.43 8.86 -7.36
CA TYR A 463 -4.89 9.93 -8.18
C TYR A 463 -5.90 11.06 -8.40
N ALA A 464 -7.15 10.71 -8.72
CA ALA A 464 -8.25 11.67 -8.88
C ALA A 464 -8.49 12.49 -7.60
N SER A 465 -8.43 11.84 -6.42
CA SER A 465 -8.63 12.48 -5.12
C SER A 465 -7.53 13.47 -4.73
N ILE A 466 -6.37 13.43 -5.40
CA ILE A 466 -5.27 14.40 -5.25
C ILE A 466 -5.40 15.51 -6.31
N ALA A 467 -5.49 15.14 -7.58
CA ALA A 467 -5.39 16.09 -8.69
C ALA A 467 -6.60 17.04 -8.80
N LEU A 468 -7.80 16.59 -8.40
CA LEU A 468 -9.03 17.40 -8.45
C LEU A 468 -9.30 18.18 -7.15
N ARG A 469 -8.26 18.57 -6.40
CA ARG A 469 -8.41 19.39 -5.18
C ARG A 469 -8.56 20.86 -5.52
N ASN A 470 -9.57 21.51 -4.94
CA ASN A 470 -9.84 22.93 -5.14
C ASN A 470 -9.11 23.79 -4.11
N PHE A 471 -8.21 24.65 -4.60
CA PHE A 471 -7.42 25.60 -3.80
C PHE A 471 -7.88 27.06 -4.00
N SER A 472 -9.00 27.35 -4.68
CA SER A 472 -9.43 28.73 -4.99
C SER A 472 -9.65 29.62 -3.75
N ARG A 473 -9.99 29.02 -2.61
CA ARG A 473 -10.15 29.70 -1.31
C ARG A 473 -8.89 29.65 -0.43
N ALA A 474 -7.81 29.02 -0.89
CA ALA A 474 -6.57 28.83 -0.13
C ALA A 474 -5.50 29.85 -0.56
N LYS A 475 -4.74 30.37 0.42
CA LYS A 475 -3.62 31.30 0.16
C LYS A 475 -2.35 30.60 -0.36
N ILE A 476 -2.30 29.27 -0.26
CA ILE A 476 -1.18 28.41 -0.62
C ILE A 476 -1.36 27.81 -2.02
N SER A 477 -0.26 27.53 -2.71
CA SER A 477 -0.30 26.92 -4.05
C SER A 477 -0.87 25.50 -4.00
N ASN A 478 -1.59 25.09 -5.05
CA ASN A 478 -1.97 23.69 -5.22
C ASN A 478 -0.72 22.90 -5.64
N PRO A 479 -0.25 21.90 -4.88
CA PRO A 479 0.94 21.15 -5.23
C PRO A 479 0.74 20.26 -6.47
N TRP A 480 -0.49 19.87 -6.82
CA TRP A 480 -0.78 19.07 -8.02
C TRP A 480 -2.09 19.55 -8.67
N PRO A 481 -2.05 20.61 -9.51
CA PRO A 481 -3.25 21.23 -10.08
C PRO A 481 -4.09 20.31 -10.98
N PRO A 482 -5.40 20.60 -11.16
CA PRO A 482 -6.32 19.83 -12.01
C PRO A 482 -5.89 19.66 -13.47
N THR A 483 -4.98 20.51 -13.96
CA THR A 483 -4.35 20.35 -15.28
C THR A 483 -3.67 18.98 -15.42
N HIS A 484 -3.09 18.42 -14.36
CA HIS A 484 -2.53 17.07 -14.40
C HIS A 484 -3.59 15.97 -14.50
N PHE A 485 -4.80 16.19 -13.96
CA PHE A 485 -5.91 15.26 -14.18
C PHE A 485 -6.34 15.28 -15.65
N TRP A 486 -6.47 16.47 -16.24
CA TRP A 486 -6.75 16.63 -17.67
C TRP A 486 -5.69 15.95 -18.54
N SER A 487 -4.39 16.18 -18.26
CA SER A 487 -3.30 15.51 -18.97
C SER A 487 -3.38 14.00 -18.85
N SER A 488 -3.62 13.44 -17.66
CA SER A 488 -3.77 11.99 -17.47
C SER A 488 -4.97 11.41 -18.21
N LEU A 489 -6.11 12.11 -18.21
CA LEU A 489 -7.29 11.70 -18.97
C LEU A 489 -6.96 11.69 -20.48
N ALA A 490 -6.38 12.78 -21.00
CA ALA A 490 -5.96 12.92 -22.39
C ALA A 490 -4.93 11.84 -22.80
N HIS A 491 -3.98 11.52 -21.93
CA HIS A 491 -2.99 10.47 -22.17
C HIS A 491 -3.62 9.09 -22.34
N ILE A 492 -4.67 8.76 -21.58
CA ILE A 492 -5.37 7.48 -21.68
C ILE A 492 -6.21 7.44 -22.96
N VAL A 493 -7.06 8.45 -23.20
CA VAL A 493 -8.05 8.43 -24.30
C VAL A 493 -7.43 8.65 -25.68
N ASN A 494 -6.21 9.19 -25.74
CA ASN A 494 -5.44 9.35 -26.98
C ASN A 494 -4.39 8.24 -27.18
N THR A 495 -4.39 7.18 -26.36
CA THR A 495 -3.57 5.99 -26.61
C THR A 495 -4.06 5.30 -27.90
N PRO A 496 -3.17 4.90 -28.83
CA PRO A 496 -3.58 4.19 -30.06
C PRO A 496 -4.45 2.97 -29.75
N PRO A 497 -5.58 2.73 -30.45
CA PRO A 497 -6.52 1.66 -30.08
C PRO A 497 -5.92 0.24 -29.99
N SER A 498 -4.85 -0.04 -30.76
CA SER A 498 -4.08 -1.30 -30.72
C SER A 498 -3.19 -1.46 -29.48
N GLU A 499 -2.82 -0.35 -28.83
CA GLU A 499 -1.97 -0.31 -27.64
C GLU A 499 -2.80 -0.25 -26.34
N VAL A 500 -4.10 0.04 -26.42
CA VAL A 500 -5.01 0.06 -25.27
C VAL A 500 -5.08 -1.33 -24.63
N GLN A 501 -4.82 -1.39 -23.33
CA GLN A 501 -4.85 -2.62 -22.52
C GLN A 501 -5.94 -2.55 -21.44
N THR A 502 -6.19 -3.66 -20.74
CA THR A 502 -7.24 -3.73 -19.72
C THR A 502 -6.97 -2.78 -18.54
N SER A 503 -5.70 -2.56 -18.16
CA SER A 503 -5.34 -1.56 -17.14
C SER A 503 -5.74 -0.13 -17.50
N HIS A 504 -5.81 0.23 -18.79
CA HIS A 504 -6.19 1.58 -19.22
C HIS A 504 -7.66 1.86 -18.90
N LEU A 505 -8.54 0.90 -19.21
CA LEU A 505 -9.97 1.00 -18.94
C LEU A 505 -10.27 0.98 -17.43
N ILE A 506 -9.51 0.19 -16.66
CA ILE A 506 -9.63 0.15 -15.20
C ILE A 506 -9.20 1.49 -14.58
N LEU A 507 -8.06 2.05 -14.99
CA LEU A 507 -7.65 3.38 -14.52
C LEU A 507 -8.66 4.45 -14.92
N LEU A 508 -9.12 4.45 -16.17
CA LEU A 508 -10.08 5.42 -16.69
C LEU A 508 -11.38 5.42 -15.90
N LYS A 509 -11.99 4.24 -15.71
CA LYS A 509 -13.22 4.05 -14.93
C LYS A 509 -13.03 4.60 -13.52
N ASN A 510 -11.98 4.17 -12.83
CA ASN A 510 -11.78 4.50 -11.42
C ASN A 510 -11.24 5.92 -11.18
N MET A 511 -10.66 6.59 -12.19
CA MET A 511 -10.37 8.03 -12.14
C MET A 511 -11.64 8.89 -12.16
N LEU A 512 -12.76 8.36 -12.67
CA LEU A 512 -14.02 9.09 -12.86
C LEU A 512 -15.06 8.79 -11.76
N GLU A 513 -14.68 7.95 -10.79
CA GLU A 513 -15.50 7.54 -9.65
C GLU A 513 -15.79 8.64 -8.62
N ASN A 514 -16.76 8.37 -7.75
CA ASN A 514 -17.19 9.27 -6.67
C ASN A 514 -17.54 10.69 -7.18
N ASN A 515 -16.86 11.71 -6.66
CA ASN A 515 -17.09 13.12 -6.97
C ASN A 515 -16.08 13.66 -8.00
N ALA A 516 -15.36 12.78 -8.71
CA ALA A 516 -14.34 13.19 -9.68
C ALA A 516 -14.96 13.95 -10.86
N ILE A 517 -16.03 13.43 -11.46
CA ILE A 517 -16.76 14.11 -12.54
C ILE A 517 -17.26 15.50 -12.14
N ASP A 518 -17.90 15.64 -10.98
CA ASP A 518 -18.49 16.91 -10.52
C ASP A 518 -17.39 17.98 -10.34
N ARG A 519 -16.22 17.58 -9.83
CA ARG A 519 -15.05 18.46 -9.70
C ARG A 519 -14.38 18.74 -11.04
N PHE A 520 -14.30 17.78 -11.93
CA PHE A 520 -13.71 17.96 -13.25
C PHE A 520 -14.54 18.95 -14.08
N VAL A 521 -15.88 18.83 -14.06
CA VAL A 521 -16.79 19.83 -14.66
C VAL A 521 -16.68 21.18 -13.93
N LEU A 522 -16.54 21.22 -12.60
CA LEU A 522 -16.31 22.47 -11.86
C LEU A 522 -15.03 23.22 -12.30
N PHE A 523 -13.96 22.52 -12.67
CA PHE A 523 -12.71 23.15 -13.12
C PHE A 523 -12.68 23.50 -14.60
N PHE A 524 -13.28 22.68 -15.47
CA PHE A 524 -13.13 22.77 -16.92
C PHE A 524 -14.43 23.08 -17.68
N GLY A 525 -15.57 23.20 -16.99
CA GLY A 525 -16.87 23.56 -17.56
C GLY A 525 -17.25 22.70 -18.77
N ALA A 526 -17.70 23.34 -19.84
CA ALA A 526 -18.07 22.69 -21.10
C ALA A 526 -16.92 21.88 -21.74
N ALA A 527 -15.66 22.32 -21.60
CA ALA A 527 -14.52 21.55 -22.09
C ALA A 527 -14.34 20.25 -21.28
N GLY A 528 -14.63 20.27 -19.98
CA GLY A 528 -14.70 19.09 -19.12
C GLY A 528 -15.79 18.11 -19.59
N VAL A 529 -16.99 18.60 -19.91
CA VAL A 529 -18.08 17.77 -20.45
C VAL A 529 -17.70 17.12 -21.79
N ALA A 530 -17.09 17.89 -22.70
CA ALA A 530 -16.62 17.37 -23.98
C ALA A 530 -15.53 16.30 -23.81
N ALA A 531 -14.57 16.51 -22.90
CA ALA A 531 -13.54 15.53 -22.57
C ALA A 531 -14.12 14.25 -21.93
N LEU A 532 -15.16 14.37 -21.09
CA LEU A 532 -15.90 13.21 -20.57
C LEU A 532 -16.60 12.44 -21.70
N ARG A 533 -17.34 13.12 -22.58
CA ARG A 533 -17.97 12.48 -23.76
C ARG A 533 -16.94 11.73 -24.60
N GLN A 534 -15.78 12.33 -24.88
CA GLN A 534 -14.68 11.65 -25.58
C GLN A 534 -14.20 10.42 -24.81
N ALA A 535 -14.02 10.53 -23.49
CA ALA A 535 -13.44 9.49 -22.65
C ALA A 535 -14.33 8.25 -22.43
N VAL A 536 -15.64 8.44 -22.22
CA VAL A 536 -16.54 7.33 -21.83
C VAL A 536 -17.56 6.94 -22.89
N VAL A 537 -17.71 7.71 -23.98
CA VAL A 537 -18.58 7.36 -25.12
C VAL A 537 -17.75 7.03 -26.36
N ALA A 538 -17.02 8.00 -26.91
CA ALA A 538 -16.32 7.82 -28.18
C ALA A 538 -15.10 6.89 -28.09
N PHE A 539 -14.28 7.03 -27.04
CA PHE A 539 -13.08 6.21 -26.87
C PHE A 539 -13.38 4.71 -26.76
N PRO A 540 -14.31 4.23 -25.89
CA PRO A 540 -14.64 2.80 -25.80
C PRO A 540 -15.20 2.21 -27.10
N GLN A 541 -15.98 2.98 -27.87
CA GLN A 541 -16.55 2.55 -29.15
C GLN A 541 -15.47 2.32 -30.23
N ASN A 542 -14.33 3.01 -30.15
CA ASN A 542 -13.21 2.91 -31.10
C ASN A 542 -12.21 1.79 -30.76
N LEU A 543 -12.44 0.99 -29.72
CA LEU A 543 -11.57 -0.12 -29.32
C LEU A 543 -11.89 -1.42 -30.08
N SER A 544 -10.99 -2.41 -30.03
CA SER A 544 -11.27 -3.74 -30.57
C SER A 544 -12.46 -4.41 -29.88
N LYS A 545 -13.20 -5.26 -30.61
CA LYS A 545 -14.36 -6.01 -30.06
C LYS A 545 -13.99 -6.80 -28.80
N GLU A 546 -12.82 -7.44 -28.80
CA GLU A 546 -12.27 -8.15 -27.63
C GLU A 546 -12.18 -7.27 -26.37
N LEU A 547 -11.83 -5.99 -26.50
CA LEU A 547 -11.78 -5.05 -25.39
C LEU A 547 -13.17 -4.54 -25.00
N GLN A 548 -14.08 -4.33 -25.98
CA GLN A 548 -15.46 -3.94 -25.73
C GLN A 548 -16.27 -5.03 -25.01
N GLU A 549 -15.98 -6.30 -25.27
CA GLU A 549 -16.67 -7.44 -24.64
C GLU A 549 -16.26 -7.67 -23.17
N LYS A 550 -15.08 -7.18 -22.76
CA LYS A 550 -14.56 -7.33 -21.39
C LYS A 550 -15.47 -6.65 -20.34
N PRO A 551 -15.59 -7.22 -19.13
CA PRO A 551 -16.44 -6.67 -18.07
C PRO A 551 -16.20 -5.19 -17.75
N ILE A 552 -14.95 -4.71 -17.83
CA ILE A 552 -14.61 -3.31 -17.54
C ILE A 552 -15.19 -2.32 -18.56
N ALA A 553 -15.28 -2.68 -19.85
CA ALA A 553 -15.89 -1.81 -20.86
C ALA A 553 -17.41 -1.69 -20.65
N LYS A 554 -18.05 -2.80 -20.26
CA LYS A 554 -19.46 -2.81 -19.84
C LYS A 554 -19.67 -2.00 -18.57
N ALA A 555 -18.76 -2.10 -17.59
CA ALA A 555 -18.81 -1.30 -16.36
C ALA A 555 -18.64 0.21 -16.61
N LEU A 556 -17.81 0.62 -17.58
CA LEU A 556 -17.72 2.01 -18.04
C LEU A 556 -19.07 2.50 -18.60
N ALA A 557 -19.74 1.72 -19.45
CA ALA A 557 -21.06 2.08 -19.98
C ALA A 557 -22.14 2.16 -18.88
N LEU A 558 -22.14 1.24 -17.92
CA LEU A 558 -23.04 1.26 -16.76
C LEU A 558 -22.80 2.48 -15.86
N MET A 559 -21.54 2.90 -15.67
CA MET A 559 -21.20 4.12 -14.93
C MET A 559 -21.80 5.38 -15.60
N VAL A 560 -21.79 5.46 -16.94
CA VAL A 560 -22.44 6.56 -17.67
C VAL A 560 -23.97 6.52 -17.53
N ALA A 561 -24.57 5.33 -17.55
CA ALA A 561 -26.00 5.17 -17.28
C ALA A 561 -26.37 5.63 -15.86
N ALA A 562 -25.55 5.26 -14.85
CA ALA A 562 -25.70 5.71 -13.47
C ALA A 562 -25.60 7.24 -13.33
N TRP A 563 -24.71 7.92 -14.05
CA TRP A 563 -24.65 9.38 -14.04
C TRP A 563 -25.95 10.04 -14.53
N LYS A 564 -26.61 9.43 -15.52
CA LYS A 564 -27.88 9.90 -16.09
C LYS A 564 -29.06 9.70 -15.13
N THR A 565 -29.06 8.62 -14.35
CA THR A 565 -30.13 8.30 -13.38
C THR A 565 -29.91 8.94 -12.01
N GLU A 566 -28.72 8.80 -11.42
CA GLU A 566 -28.42 9.21 -10.04
C GLU A 566 -28.00 10.68 -9.91
N LYS A 567 -27.25 11.20 -10.89
CA LYS A 567 -26.74 12.59 -10.87
C LYS A 567 -27.47 13.53 -11.82
N HIS A 568 -28.45 13.02 -12.56
CA HIS A 568 -29.11 13.70 -13.67
C HIS A 568 -28.15 14.32 -14.71
N PHE A 569 -26.92 13.81 -14.79
CA PHE A 569 -25.86 14.30 -15.65
C PHE A 569 -25.86 13.52 -16.95
N ARG A 570 -26.13 14.21 -18.06
CA ARG A 570 -26.16 13.64 -19.41
C ARG A 570 -24.93 14.08 -20.19
N LEU A 571 -24.39 13.17 -20.99
CA LEU A 571 -23.31 13.45 -21.94
C LEU A 571 -23.82 13.57 -23.38
N ASP A 572 -25.11 13.37 -23.58
CA ASP A 572 -25.92 13.46 -24.80
C ASP A 572 -25.81 14.86 -25.47
#